data_AF-A0A2V3IJJ8-F1
#
_entry.id   AF-A0A2V3IJJ8-F1
#
_cell.length_a   1.000
_cell.length_b   1.000
_cell.length_c   1.000
_cell.angle_alpha   90.00
_cell.angle_beta   90.00
_cell.angle_gamma   90.00
#
_symmetry.space_group_name_H-M   'P 1'
#
loop_
_entity.id
_entity.type
_entity.pdbx_description
1 polymer ?
#
loop_
_entity_poly.entity_id
_entity_poly.type
_entity_poly.pdbx_seq_one_letter_code
_entity_poly.pdbx_strand_id
1 'polypeptide(L)'
;MLSVWTEPETTLKRVTAAVVLPSGVGRGEFLIQIIDGGECLELSVTWPQPLVDVELMHRRWLQSVHADRMQSYHPKIIGFQNSLRNLKGKVTEDVKSVARILFPFPVQSHIAQKDNLAWIGNDARVIYIEMKQVQLDDYSKVNDNDNFVMS
;
A
#
# COMPACT_ATOMS: atom_id res chain seq x y z
N MET A 1 -4.97 6.25 11.01
CA MET A 1 -4.94 7.17 12.17
C MET A 1 -3.63 6.96 12.92
N LEU A 2 -3.01 8.03 13.40
CA LEU A 2 -1.74 7.97 14.11
C LEU A 2 -1.88 8.64 15.48
N SER A 3 -1.37 8.00 16.52
CA SER A 3 -1.38 8.52 17.88
C SER A 3 0.01 8.41 18.49
N VAL A 4 0.41 9.44 19.22
CA VAL A 4 1.69 9.49 19.95
C VAL A 4 1.39 9.47 21.43
N TRP A 5 2.10 8.63 22.16
CA TRP A 5 1.97 8.55 23.61
C TRP A 5 3.34 8.28 24.25
N THR A 6 3.43 8.51 25.55
CA THR A 6 4.66 8.28 26.31
C THR A 6 4.43 7.09 27.21
N GLU A 7 5.34 6.12 27.16
CA GLU A 7 5.27 4.94 28.01
C GLU A 7 5.54 5.32 29.47
N PRO A 8 4.63 4.98 30.40
CA PRO A 8 4.74 5.44 31.78
C PRO A 8 5.97 4.86 32.52
N GLU A 9 6.42 3.67 32.13
CA GLU A 9 7.54 2.98 32.79
C GLU A 9 8.91 3.45 32.30
N THR A 10 9.05 3.73 31.01
CA THR A 10 10.35 4.01 30.37
C THR A 10 10.52 5.48 30.01
N THR A 11 9.47 6.30 30.10
CA THR A 11 9.40 7.69 29.60
C THR A 11 9.67 7.83 28.09
N LEU A 12 9.71 6.72 27.35
CA LEU A 12 9.96 6.71 25.92
C LEU A 12 8.70 7.03 25.14
N LYS A 13 8.86 7.79 24.06
CA LYS A 13 7.76 8.05 23.15
C LYS A 13 7.51 6.84 22.28
N ARG A 14 6.24 6.52 22.10
CA ARG A 14 5.75 5.48 21.20
C ARG A 14 4.75 6.08 20.22
N VAL A 15 4.73 5.48 19.03
CA VAL A 15 3.79 5.81 17.97
C VAL A 15 2.94 4.58 17.72
N THR A 16 1.63 4.74 17.81
CA THR A 16 0.68 3.71 17.41
C THR A 16 -0.04 4.18 16.15
N ALA A 17 0.09 3.40 15.07
CA ALA A 17 -0.67 3.58 13.86
C ALA A 17 -1.79 2.54 13.80
N ALA A 18 -3.01 3.01 13.60
CA ALA A 18 -4.17 2.18 13.28
C ALA A 18 -4.50 2.36 11.80
N VAL A 19 -4.38 1.27 11.05
CA VAL A 19 -4.62 1.23 9.60
C VAL A 19 -5.84 0.38 9.34
N VAL A 20 -6.83 0.94 8.66
CA VAL A 20 -8.00 0.19 8.18
C VAL A 20 -7.69 -0.29 6.77
N LEU A 21 -7.71 -1.61 6.58
CA LEU A 21 -7.56 -2.20 5.26
C LEU A 21 -8.92 -2.28 4.55
N PRO A 22 -8.94 -2.12 3.22
CA PRO A 22 -10.13 -2.38 2.42
C PRO A 22 -10.64 -3.81 2.59
N SER A 23 -11.95 -3.98 2.40
CA SER A 23 -12.56 -5.32 2.38
C SER A 23 -12.01 -6.15 1.22
N GLY A 24 -11.89 -7.46 1.45
CA GLY A 24 -11.34 -8.41 0.47
C GLY A 24 -9.82 -8.56 0.47
N VAL A 25 -9.07 -7.67 1.11
CA VAL A 25 -7.59 -7.76 1.16
C VAL A 25 -7.14 -8.89 2.10
N GLY A 26 -6.45 -9.88 1.51
CA GLY A 26 -5.85 -11.05 2.17
C GLY A 26 -4.57 -10.73 2.96
N ARG A 27 -4.12 -11.68 3.80
CA ARG A 27 -2.89 -11.51 4.62
C ARG A 27 -1.61 -11.35 3.80
N GLY A 28 -1.59 -11.84 2.56
CA GLY A 28 -0.44 -11.73 1.65
C GLY A 28 -0.55 -10.59 0.64
N GLU A 29 -1.64 -9.81 0.69
CA GLU A 29 -1.94 -8.76 -0.29
C GLU A 29 -1.56 -7.37 0.23
N PHE A 30 -0.82 -7.30 1.34
CA PHE A 30 -0.29 -6.03 1.82
C PHE A 30 1.10 -6.19 2.44
N LEU A 31 1.89 -5.12 2.31
CA LEU A 31 3.20 -4.96 2.91
C LEU A 31 3.18 -3.70 3.76
N ILE A 32 3.73 -3.81 4.97
CA ILE A 32 3.93 -2.69 5.89
C ILE A 32 5.41 -2.65 6.20
N GLN A 33 6.03 -1.50 5.99
CA GLN A 33 7.44 -1.29 6.27
C GLN A 33 7.69 0.14 6.74
N ILE A 34 8.77 0.29 7.51
CA ILE A 34 9.26 1.60 7.95
C ILE A 34 10.37 1.98 6.96
N ILE A 35 10.22 3.13 6.31
CA ILE A 35 11.16 3.63 5.29
C ILE A 35 11.80 4.94 5.76
N ASP A 36 12.68 5.49 4.92
CA ASP A 36 13.32 6.80 5.14
C ASP A 36 14.01 6.90 6.51
N GLY A 37 14.73 5.83 6.91
CA GLY A 37 15.49 5.81 8.15
C GLY A 37 14.65 5.87 9.44
N GLY A 38 13.35 5.57 9.36
CA GLY A 38 12.46 5.65 10.52
C GLY A 38 11.50 6.84 10.51
N GLU A 39 11.41 7.60 9.42
CA GLU A 39 10.57 8.80 9.34
C GLU A 39 9.18 8.53 8.76
N CYS A 40 8.99 7.42 8.06
CA CYS A 40 7.73 7.11 7.39
C CYS A 40 7.31 5.65 7.51
N LEU A 41 6.00 5.42 7.72
CA LEU A 41 5.35 4.13 7.50
C LEU A 41 4.85 4.05 6.05
N GLU A 42 5.32 3.05 5.32
CA GLU A 42 4.77 2.72 4.01
C GLU A 42 3.86 1.49 4.11
N LEU A 43 2.63 1.65 3.66
CA LEU A 43 1.67 0.59 3.46
C LEU A 43 1.45 0.42 1.95
N SER A 44 1.83 -0.73 1.43
CA SER A 44 1.48 -1.15 0.07
C SER A 44 0.37 -2.18 0.13
N VAL A 45 -0.70 -1.98 -0.61
CA VAL A 45 -1.83 -2.91 -0.73
C VAL A 45 -1.99 -3.29 -2.19
N THR A 46 -2.04 -4.59 -2.45
CA THR A 46 -2.50 -5.17 -3.70
C THR A 46 -4.01 -5.34 -3.61
N TRP A 47 -4.74 -4.72 -4.52
CA TRP A 47 -6.19 -4.87 -4.56
C TRP A 47 -6.58 -6.23 -5.13
N PRO A 48 -7.61 -6.88 -4.57
CA PRO A 48 -8.14 -8.10 -5.15
C PRO A 48 -8.68 -7.80 -6.55
N GLN A 49 -8.54 -8.77 -7.45
CA GLN A 49 -9.12 -8.65 -8.79
C GLN A 49 -10.64 -8.44 -8.68
N PRO A 50 -11.21 -7.49 -9.43
CA PRO A 50 -12.64 -7.29 -9.44
C PRO A 50 -13.32 -8.58 -9.92
N LEU A 51 -14.22 -9.13 -9.08
CA LEU A 51 -14.96 -10.35 -9.38
C LEU A 51 -15.96 -10.20 -10.54
N VAL A 52 -16.23 -8.95 -10.94
CA VAL A 52 -17.22 -8.61 -11.96
C VAL A 52 -16.55 -7.85 -13.09
N ASP A 53 -16.68 -8.40 -14.29
CA ASP A 53 -16.38 -7.70 -15.53
C ASP A 53 -17.53 -6.72 -15.85
N VAL A 54 -17.34 -5.47 -15.40
CA VAL A 54 -18.28 -4.36 -15.63
C VAL A 54 -18.50 -4.12 -17.12
N GLU A 55 -17.48 -4.34 -17.97
CA GLU A 55 -17.59 -4.17 -19.42
C GLU A 55 -18.51 -5.24 -20.02
N LEU A 56 -18.44 -6.48 -19.51
CA LEU A 56 -19.35 -7.55 -19.89
C LEU A 56 -20.78 -7.28 -19.43
N MET A 57 -20.98 -6.77 -18.21
CA MET A 57 -22.31 -6.43 -17.69
C MET A 57 -22.96 -5.29 -18.48
N HIS A 58 -22.18 -4.29 -18.90
CA HIS A 58 -22.68 -3.15 -19.67
C HIS A 58 -22.52 -3.32 -21.18
N ARG A 59 -22.12 -4.48 -21.68
CA ARG A 59 -21.82 -4.72 -23.10
C ARG A 59 -22.96 -4.27 -24.03
N ARG A 60 -24.21 -4.56 -23.69
CA ARG A 60 -25.39 -4.17 -24.50
C ARG A 60 -25.55 -2.65 -24.57
N TRP A 61 -25.35 -1.96 -23.44
CA TRP A 61 -25.43 -0.49 -23.39
C TRP A 61 -24.24 0.17 -24.09
N LEU A 62 -23.02 -0.36 -23.90
CA LEU A 62 -21.83 0.11 -24.60
C LEU A 62 -21.96 -0.06 -26.11
N GLN A 63 -22.50 -1.20 -26.57
CA GLN A 63 -22.78 -1.45 -27.98
C GLN A 63 -23.83 -0.49 -28.54
N SER A 64 -24.91 -0.20 -27.80
CA SER A 64 -25.90 0.79 -28.26
C SER A 64 -25.35 2.22 -28.32
N VAL A 65 -24.43 2.59 -27.42
CA VAL A 65 -23.80 3.93 -27.41
C VAL A 65 -22.70 4.07 -28.47
N HIS A 66 -21.99 2.97 -28.78
CA HIS A 66 -20.90 2.97 -29.78
C HIS A 66 -21.36 2.66 -31.20
N ALA A 67 -22.51 2.00 -31.39
CA ALA A 67 -23.09 1.75 -32.71
C ALA A 67 -23.39 3.04 -33.49
N ASP A 68 -23.66 4.14 -32.77
CA ASP A 68 -24.00 5.45 -33.38
C ASP A 68 -22.80 6.40 -33.56
N ARG A 69 -21.56 6.01 -33.24
CA ARG A 69 -20.40 6.94 -33.22
C ARG A 69 -19.07 6.47 -33.83
N MET A 70 -19.08 5.48 -34.72
CA MET A 70 -17.91 5.28 -35.59
C MET A 70 -18.00 6.17 -36.83
N GLN A 71 -17.83 7.48 -36.64
CA GLN A 71 -17.39 8.35 -37.73
C GLN A 71 -15.94 8.04 -38.08
N SER A 72 -15.59 8.17 -39.36
CA SER A 72 -14.23 8.02 -39.88
C SER A 72 -13.28 9.01 -39.20
N TYR A 73 -12.54 8.56 -38.18
CA TYR A 73 -11.59 9.40 -37.47
C TYR A 73 -10.34 9.68 -38.33
N HIS A 74 -9.77 10.86 -38.16
CA HIS A 74 -8.49 11.22 -38.77
C HIS A 74 -7.38 10.23 -38.32
N PRO A 75 -6.44 9.81 -39.19
CA PRO A 75 -5.44 8.77 -38.89
C PRO A 75 -4.64 8.98 -37.60
N LYS A 76 -4.39 10.24 -37.23
CA LYS A 76 -3.72 10.61 -35.96
C LYS A 76 -4.52 10.22 -34.71
N ILE A 77 -5.86 10.32 -34.76
CA ILE A 77 -6.74 9.94 -33.66
C ILE A 77 -6.78 8.41 -33.53
N ILE A 78 -6.79 7.70 -34.66
CA ILE A 78 -6.72 6.23 -34.68
C ILE A 78 -5.37 5.76 -34.10
N GLY A 79 -4.27 6.38 -34.50
CA GLY A 79 -2.94 6.10 -33.94
C GLY A 79 -2.91 6.33 -32.42
N PHE A 80 -3.48 7.45 -31.95
CA PHE A 80 -3.56 7.75 -30.53
C PHE A 80 -4.44 6.76 -29.74
N GLN A 81 -5.60 6.37 -30.28
CA GLN A 81 -6.48 5.36 -29.67
C GLN A 81 -5.82 3.99 -29.59
N ASN A 82 -5.09 3.58 -30.63
CA ASN A 82 -4.34 2.31 -30.64
C ASN A 82 -3.23 2.34 -29.59
N SER A 83 -2.51 3.45 -29.47
CA SER A 83 -1.51 3.64 -28.41
C SER A 83 -2.14 3.57 -27.02
N LEU A 84 -3.31 4.19 -26.80
CA LEU A 84 -4.05 4.09 -25.52
C LEU A 84 -4.54 2.67 -25.23
N ARG A 85 -5.00 1.93 -26.24
CA ARG A 85 -5.43 0.54 -26.08
C ARG A 85 -4.25 -0.38 -25.74
N ASN A 86 -3.07 -0.12 -26.31
CA ASN A 86 -1.84 -0.84 -26.00
C ASN A 86 -1.24 -0.43 -24.63
N LEU A 87 -1.45 0.82 -24.19
CA LEU A 87 -1.09 1.34 -22.87
C LEU A 87 -2.02 0.86 -21.75
N LYS A 88 -3.29 0.56 -22.06
CA LYS A 88 -4.20 -0.22 -21.19
C LYS A 88 -3.73 -1.68 -21.13
N GLY A 89 -2.46 -1.87 -20.78
CA GLY A 89 -1.81 -3.16 -20.61
C GLY A 89 -2.68 -4.07 -19.76
N LYS A 90 -2.75 -5.31 -20.23
CA LYS A 90 -3.26 -6.52 -19.58
C LYS A 90 -3.99 -6.27 -18.26
N VAL A 91 -5.30 -6.54 -18.27
CA VAL A 91 -6.20 -6.66 -17.10
C VAL A 91 -5.66 -7.62 -15.99
N THR A 92 -4.50 -8.24 -16.21
CA THR A 92 -3.80 -9.12 -15.25
C THR A 92 -2.77 -8.40 -14.38
N GLU A 93 -2.52 -7.09 -14.56
CA GLU A 93 -1.64 -6.36 -13.64
C GLU A 93 -2.38 -6.02 -12.35
N ASP A 94 -1.92 -6.61 -11.26
CA ASP A 94 -2.44 -6.37 -9.93
C ASP A 94 -2.39 -4.86 -9.60
N VAL A 95 -3.55 -4.27 -9.33
CA VAL A 95 -3.64 -2.85 -8.96
C VAL A 95 -3.03 -2.70 -7.56
N LYS A 96 -1.95 -1.92 -7.46
CA LYS A 96 -1.31 -1.62 -6.17
C LYS A 96 -1.64 -0.19 -5.74
N SER A 97 -1.91 0.00 -4.46
CA SER A 97 -2.02 1.31 -3.82
C SER A 97 -1.00 1.43 -2.71
N VAL A 98 -0.36 2.60 -2.64
CA VAL A 98 0.67 2.89 -1.64
C VAL A 98 0.21 4.08 -0.82
N ALA A 99 0.21 3.92 0.50
CA ALA A 99 -0.03 4.98 1.46
C ALA A 99 1.24 5.21 2.28
N ARG A 100 1.59 6.48 2.46
CA ARG A 100 2.75 6.91 3.25
C ARG A 100 2.28 7.77 4.40
N ILE A 101 2.66 7.41 5.62
CA ILE A 101 2.30 8.11 6.85
C ILE A 101 3.58 8.61 7.49
N LEU A 102 3.73 9.94 7.59
CA LEU A 102 4.89 10.56 8.20
C LEU A 102 4.79 10.49 9.72
N PHE A 103 5.92 10.19 10.37
CA PHE A 103 6.02 10.22 11.82
C PHE A 103 6.44 11.61 12.32
N PRO A 104 6.02 12.00 13.53
CA PRO A 104 6.45 13.25 14.14
C PRO A 104 7.89 13.20 14.68
N PHE A 105 8.49 12.02 14.77
CA PHE A 105 9.90 11.80 15.13
C PHE A 105 10.37 10.45 14.57
N PRO A 106 11.69 10.25 14.39
CA PRO A 106 12.24 8.98 13.92
C PRO A 106 11.90 7.81 14.86
N VAL A 107 11.40 6.72 14.29
CA VAL A 107 11.11 5.46 14.97
C VAL A 107 12.10 4.36 14.57
N GLN A 108 12.25 3.33 15.40
CA GLN A 108 13.08 2.16 15.09
C GLN A 108 12.60 1.50 13.78
N SER A 109 13.54 1.00 12.98
CA SER A 109 13.25 0.34 11.70
C SER A 109 12.48 -0.97 11.86
N HIS A 110 12.55 -1.60 13.04
CA HIS A 110 11.79 -2.79 13.36
C HIS A 110 10.45 -2.44 14.01
N ILE A 111 9.37 -3.02 13.48
CA ILE A 111 8.03 -2.88 14.06
C ILE A 111 7.99 -3.65 15.37
N ALA A 112 7.78 -2.94 16.49
CA ALA A 112 7.85 -3.52 17.82
C ALA A 112 6.69 -4.48 18.11
N GLN A 113 5.49 -4.15 17.62
CA GLN A 113 4.32 -5.01 17.73
C GLN A 113 3.39 -4.78 16.55
N LYS A 114 2.87 -5.88 16.00
CA LYS A 114 1.89 -5.87 14.91
C LYS A 114 0.73 -6.77 15.31
N ASP A 115 -0.37 -6.14 15.71
CA ASP A 115 -1.59 -6.85 16.04
C ASP A 115 -2.57 -6.73 14.88
N ASN A 116 -2.89 -7.88 14.28
CA ASN A 116 -4.01 -7.98 13.36
C ASN A 116 -5.27 -8.14 14.21
N LEU A 117 -5.87 -7.03 14.63
CA LEU A 117 -7.15 -7.12 15.34
C LEU A 117 -8.20 -7.65 14.36
N ALA A 118 -8.95 -8.64 14.85
CA ALA A 118 -10.03 -9.28 14.11
C ALA A 118 -11.06 -8.24 13.66
N TRP A 119 -11.80 -8.61 12.61
CA TRP A 119 -12.84 -7.83 11.95
C TRP A 119 -13.63 -6.93 12.90
N ILE A 120 -13.50 -5.61 12.74
CA ILE A 120 -14.31 -4.64 13.48
C ILE A 120 -15.56 -4.38 12.65
N GLY A 121 -16.67 -5.06 12.96
CA GLY A 121 -17.93 -4.95 12.23
C GLY A 121 -17.98 -5.69 10.87
N ASN A 122 -18.84 -5.21 9.95
CA ASN A 122 -19.14 -5.81 8.64
C ASN A 122 -17.97 -5.71 7.63
N ASP A 123 -16.88 -6.41 7.85
CA ASP A 123 -15.85 -6.70 6.84
C ASP A 123 -14.64 -5.74 6.72
N ALA A 124 -14.35 -4.92 7.74
CA ALA A 124 -13.12 -4.12 7.78
C ALA A 124 -12.05 -4.77 8.68
N ARG A 125 -10.82 -4.91 8.16
CA ARG A 125 -9.66 -5.37 8.94
C ARG A 125 -8.88 -4.17 9.45
N VAL A 126 -8.54 -4.17 10.74
CA VAL A 126 -7.74 -3.11 11.34
C VAL A 126 -6.42 -3.67 11.83
N ILE A 127 -5.33 -3.04 11.42
CA ILE A 127 -3.98 -3.40 11.83
C ILE A 127 -3.49 -2.32 12.78
N TYR A 128 -3.07 -2.76 13.96
CA TYR A 128 -2.38 -1.93 14.93
C TYR A 128 -0.89 -2.18 14.81
N ILE A 129 -0.16 -1.08 14.63
CA ILE A 129 1.29 -1.08 14.44
C ILE A 129 1.84 -0.20 15.53
N GLU A 130 2.63 -0.79 16.41
CA GLU A 130 3.30 -0.06 17.47
C GLU A 130 4.78 0.07 17.16
N MET A 131 5.28 1.29 17.29
CA MET A 131 6.64 1.68 16.93
C MET A 131 7.25 2.49 18.06
N LYS A 132 8.52 2.26 18.32
CA LYS A 132 9.27 2.92 19.39
C LYS A 132 10.15 4.02 18.81
N GLN A 133 10.30 5.12 19.54
CA GLN A 133 11.27 6.15 19.20
C GLN A 133 12.69 5.55 19.11
N VAL A 134 13.50 5.99 18.14
CA VAL A 134 14.92 5.64 18.08
C VAL A 134 15.64 6.21 19.31
N GLN A 135 16.35 5.35 20.04
CA GLN A 135 17.34 5.77 21.02
C GLN A 135 18.70 5.87 20.34
N LEU A 136 19.44 6.96 20.59
CA LEU A 136 20.75 7.22 20.00
C LEU A 136 21.78 6.11 20.26
N ASP A 137 21.57 5.25 21.26
CA ASP A 137 22.47 4.16 21.62
C ASP A 137 22.38 2.93 20.69
N ASP A 138 21.30 2.77 19.92
CA ASP A 138 21.07 1.58 19.07
C ASP A 138 21.87 1.58 17.75
N TYR A 139 22.41 2.73 17.31
CA TYR A 139 23.24 2.80 16.10
C TYR A 139 24.59 2.07 16.23
N SER A 140 25.02 1.76 17.46
CA SER A 140 26.31 1.11 17.73
C SER A 140 26.33 -0.40 17.44
N LYS A 141 25.17 -1.03 17.20
CA LYS A 141 25.07 -2.51 17.10
C LYS A 141 24.93 -3.06 15.68
N VAL A 142 24.91 -2.22 14.65
CA VAL A 142 24.70 -2.66 13.26
C VAL A 142 26.01 -2.79 12.46
N ASN A 143 27.16 -2.36 13.00
CA ASN A 143 28.40 -2.24 12.22
C ASN A 143 29.50 -3.30 12.45
N ASP A 144 29.24 -4.37 13.22
CA ASP A 144 30.29 -5.36 13.57
C ASP A 144 30.25 -6.69 12.79
N ASN A 145 29.32 -6.91 11.85
CA ASN A 145 29.16 -8.22 11.20
C ASN A 145 29.42 -8.32 9.69
N ASP A 146 29.77 -7.24 8.99
CA ASP A 146 30.24 -7.36 7.60
C ASP A 146 31.78 -7.41 7.53
N ASN A 147 32.32 -8.50 8.10
CA ASN A 147 33.64 -8.98 7.72
C ASN A 147 33.57 -9.48 6.27
N PHE A 148 34.00 -8.61 5.36
CA PHE A 148 34.44 -8.95 4.01
C PHE A 148 35.50 -10.06 4.10
N VAL A 149 35.13 -11.30 3.80
CA VAL A 149 36.08 -12.34 3.38
C VAL A 149 35.99 -12.41 1.86
N MET A 150 36.93 -11.76 1.18
CA MET A 150 37.34 -12.20 -0.14
C MET A 150 38.38 -13.30 0.03
N SER A 151 38.05 -14.50 -0.40
CA SER A 151 38.99 -15.54 -0.83
C SER A 151 38.41 -16.32 -1.99
#